data_AF-A0A843LH99-F1
#
_entry.id   AF-A0A843LH99-F1
#
_cell.length_a   1.000
_cell.length_b   1.000
_cell.length_c   1.000
_cell.angle_alpha   90.00
_cell.angle_beta   90.00
_cell.angle_gamma   90.00
#
_symmetry.space_group_name_H-M   'P 1'
#
loop_
_entity.id
_entity.type
_entity.pdbx_description
1 polymer ?
#
loop_
_entity_poly.entity_id
_entity_poly.type
_entity_poly.pdbx_seq_one_letter_code
_entity_poly.pdbx_strand_id
1 'polypeptide(L)'
;MFAVELIQSILLIISAILMIISAIGFLTLDKNMNNLIYARIHIVGVFDVAFIIAMIGLQQYLLAGIYLVIAPFTAHAIANAFYNSEDKVNNLKNKEVEVESSDDENPFVHNINKVKEMENKSDESNEDSIKFSISTLEISEDE
;
A
#
# COMPACT_ATOMS: atom_id res chain seq x y z
N MET A 1 31.74 -12.82 -25.27
CA MET A 1 30.49 -13.55 -25.53
C MET A 1 30.12 -14.46 -24.36
N PHE A 2 31.00 -15.39 -23.97
CA PHE A 2 30.74 -16.37 -22.90
C PHE A 2 30.36 -15.78 -21.52
N ALA A 3 31.00 -14.68 -21.08
CA ALA A 3 30.73 -14.10 -19.76
C ALA A 3 29.31 -13.53 -19.61
N VAL A 4 28.78 -12.91 -20.68
CA VAL A 4 27.44 -12.30 -20.67
C VAL A 4 26.36 -13.38 -20.62
N GLU A 5 26.54 -14.45 -21.41
CA GLU A 5 25.63 -15.60 -21.43
C GLU A 5 25.62 -16.35 -20.09
N LEU A 6 26.78 -16.46 -19.44
CA LEU A 6 26.91 -17.06 -18.11
C LEU A 6 26.16 -16.24 -17.06
N ILE A 7 26.30 -14.91 -17.08
CA ILE A 7 25.59 -14.00 -16.17
C ILE A 7 24.07 -14.07 -16.39
N GLN A 8 23.63 -14.07 -17.65
CA GLN A 8 22.22 -14.23 -18.01
C GLN A 8 21.65 -15.56 -17.49
N SER A 9 22.40 -16.65 -17.67
CA SER A 9 21.99 -17.97 -17.21
C SER A 9 21.85 -18.03 -15.68
N ILE A 10 22.79 -17.44 -14.95
CA ILE A 10 22.74 -17.35 -13.49
C ILE A 10 21.53 -16.52 -13.03
N LEU A 11 21.26 -15.38 -13.67
CA LEU A 11 20.08 -14.57 -13.36
C LEU A 11 18.78 -15.35 -13.54
N LEU A 12 18.66 -16.11 -14.64
CA LEU A 12 17.48 -16.92 -14.93
C LEU A 12 17.29 -18.06 -13.92
N ILE A 13 18.38 -18.69 -13.49
CA ILE A 13 18.35 -19.72 -12.43
C ILE A 13 17.83 -19.13 -11.12
N ILE A 14 18.36 -17.97 -10.71
CA ILE A 14 17.92 -17.29 -9.48
C ILE A 14 16.43 -16.92 -9.59
N SER A 15 16.02 -16.35 -10.72
CA SER A 15 14.62 -16.00 -10.96
C SER A 15 13.70 -17.22 -10.88
N ALA A 16 14.07 -18.33 -11.50
CA ALA A 16 13.29 -19.57 -11.46
C ALA A 16 13.13 -20.11 -10.03
N ILE A 17 14.20 -20.10 -9.23
CA ILE A 17 14.14 -20.53 -7.82
C ILE A 17 13.19 -19.63 -7.02
N LEU A 18 13.31 -18.31 -7.15
CA LEU A 18 12.42 -17.36 -6.47
C LEU A 18 10.95 -17.55 -6.89
N MET A 19 10.70 -17.80 -8.17
CA MET A 19 9.37 -18.02 -8.70
C MET A 19 8.74 -19.30 -8.13
N ILE A 20 9.52 -20.38 -8.00
CA ILE A 20 9.06 -21.64 -7.38
C ILE A 20 8.74 -21.43 -5.89
N ILE A 21 9.64 -20.77 -5.15
CA ILE A 21 9.42 -20.50 -3.72
C ILE A 21 8.19 -19.63 -3.51
N SER A 22 8.02 -18.58 -4.32
CA SER A 22 6.84 -17.71 -4.25
C SER A 22 5.56 -18.48 -4.57
N ALA A 23 5.56 -19.34 -5.60
CA ALA A 23 4.39 -20.17 -5.95
C ALA A 23 4.02 -21.16 -4.83
N ILE A 24 5.01 -21.82 -4.21
CA ILE A 24 4.78 -22.71 -3.07
C ILE A 24 4.25 -21.90 -1.88
N GLY A 25 4.90 -20.78 -1.55
CA GLY A 25 4.48 -19.89 -0.46
C GLY A 25 3.05 -19.38 -0.63
N PHE A 26 2.65 -19.09 -1.86
CA PHE A 26 1.29 -18.68 -2.20
C PHE A 26 0.27 -19.81 -1.96
N LEU A 27 0.63 -21.05 -2.33
CA LEU A 27 -0.24 -22.22 -2.18
C LEU A 27 -0.35 -22.72 -0.72
N THR A 28 0.73 -22.60 0.05
CA THR A 28 0.79 -23.07 1.45
C THR A 28 0.09 -22.13 2.43
N LEU A 29 -0.34 -20.94 1.99
CA LEU A 29 -0.92 -19.94 2.87
C LEU A 29 -2.36 -20.30 3.29
N ASP A 30 -2.51 -20.76 4.53
CA ASP A 30 -3.77 -21.23 5.10
C ASP A 30 -4.77 -20.11 5.41
N LYS A 31 -6.06 -20.33 5.16
CA LYS A 31 -7.14 -19.34 5.26
C LYS A 31 -7.47 -18.89 6.69
N ASN A 32 -6.88 -19.49 7.72
CA ASN A 32 -7.13 -19.17 9.13
C ASN A 32 -6.06 -18.27 9.81
N MET A 33 -5.07 -17.77 9.07
CA MET A 33 -4.08 -16.83 9.62
C MET A 33 -4.60 -15.39 9.67
N ASN A 34 -4.18 -14.63 10.69
CA ASN A 34 -4.42 -13.19 10.71
C ASN A 34 -3.55 -12.49 9.63
N ASN A 35 -4.02 -11.39 9.05
CA ASN A 35 -3.34 -10.64 7.98
C ASN A 35 -2.97 -11.45 6.71
N LEU A 36 -3.81 -12.42 6.33
CA LEU A 36 -3.59 -13.24 5.13
C LEU A 36 -3.41 -12.46 3.84
N ILE A 37 -4.19 -11.40 3.68
CA ILE A 37 -4.12 -10.55 2.50
C ILE A 37 -2.74 -9.90 2.39
N TYR A 38 -2.21 -9.38 3.49
CA TYR A 38 -0.88 -8.78 3.50
C TYR A 38 0.22 -9.79 3.14
N ALA A 39 0.14 -11.01 3.67
CA ALA A 39 1.05 -12.08 3.33
C ALA A 39 0.98 -12.46 1.83
N ARG A 40 -0.23 -12.54 1.25
CA ARG A 40 -0.40 -12.78 -0.21
C ARG A 40 0.21 -11.66 -1.04
N ILE A 41 -0.04 -10.41 -0.69
CA ILE A 41 0.50 -9.25 -1.41
C ILE A 41 2.03 -9.26 -1.35
N HIS A 42 2.62 -9.60 -0.20
CA HIS A 42 4.06 -9.73 -0.08
C HIS A 42 4.62 -10.88 -0.95
N ILE A 43 3.96 -12.03 -0.99
CA ILE A 43 4.38 -13.18 -1.83
C ILE A 43 4.30 -12.82 -3.32
N VAL A 44 3.23 -12.14 -3.74
CA VAL A 44 3.06 -11.63 -5.11
C VAL A 44 4.12 -10.56 -5.42
N GLY A 45 4.48 -9.69 -4.48
CA GLY A 45 5.57 -8.75 -4.64
C GLY A 45 6.93 -9.43 -4.90
N VAL A 46 7.22 -10.54 -4.19
CA VAL A 46 8.44 -11.35 -4.46
C VAL A 46 8.38 -11.99 -5.84
N PHE A 47 7.20 -12.43 -6.28
CA PHE A 47 6.98 -12.97 -7.63
C PHE A 47 7.28 -11.90 -8.71
N ASP A 48 6.79 -10.69 -8.52
CA ASP A 48 7.02 -9.57 -9.45
C ASP A 48 8.52 -9.23 -9.57
N VAL A 49 9.25 -9.22 -8.45
CA VAL A 49 10.71 -9.00 -8.47
C VAL A 49 11.44 -10.14 -9.19
N ALA A 50 11.05 -11.39 -8.95
CA ALA A 50 11.63 -12.53 -9.66
C ALA A 50 11.40 -12.42 -11.17
N PHE A 51 10.22 -11.96 -11.59
CA PHE A 51 9.88 -11.77 -12.98
C PHE A 51 10.67 -10.64 -13.65
N ILE A 52 10.89 -9.52 -12.95
CA ILE A 52 11.74 -8.42 -13.42
C ILE A 52 13.19 -8.90 -13.63
N ILE A 53 13.73 -9.70 -12.71
CA ILE A 53 15.06 -10.30 -12.85
C ILE A 53 15.13 -11.21 -14.08
N ALA A 54 14.10 -12.02 -14.34
CA ALA A 54 14.03 -12.84 -15.56
C ALA A 54 14.04 -11.97 -16.83
N MET A 55 13.26 -10.88 -16.86
CA MET A 55 13.23 -9.99 -18.02
C MET A 55 14.58 -9.32 -18.28
N ILE A 56 15.28 -8.90 -17.23
CA ILE A 56 16.66 -8.37 -17.33
C ILE A 56 17.59 -9.45 -17.88
N GLY A 57 17.46 -10.69 -17.40
CA GLY A 57 18.16 -11.85 -17.95
C GLY A 57 17.89 -12.03 -19.44
N LEU A 58 16.64 -11.92 -19.88
CA LEU A 58 16.24 -12.03 -21.29
C LEU A 58 16.54 -10.77 -22.13
N GLN A 59 17.24 -9.78 -21.58
CA GLN A 59 17.60 -8.51 -22.22
C GLN A 59 16.38 -7.66 -22.64
N GLN A 60 15.23 -7.89 -22.01
CA GLN A 60 14.00 -7.12 -22.24
C GLN A 60 13.90 -5.94 -21.27
N TYR A 61 14.85 -5.01 -21.37
CA TYR A 61 14.99 -3.92 -20.39
C TYR A 61 13.81 -2.96 -20.35
N LEU A 62 13.21 -2.66 -21.52
CA LEU A 62 12.04 -1.79 -21.60
C LEU A 62 10.85 -2.39 -20.84
N LEU A 63 10.60 -3.69 -21.04
CA LEU A 63 9.49 -4.39 -20.40
C LEU A 63 9.73 -4.52 -18.89
N ALA A 64 10.97 -4.82 -18.48
CA ALA A 64 11.37 -4.84 -17.08
C ALA A 64 11.13 -3.48 -16.39
N GLY A 65 11.48 -2.37 -17.07
CA GLY A 65 11.28 -1.02 -16.56
C GLY A 65 9.80 -0.66 -16.40
N ILE A 66 8.96 -1.01 -17.39
CA ILE A 66 7.50 -0.79 -17.30
C ILE A 66 6.91 -1.60 -16.13
N TYR A 67 7.32 -2.87 -16.00
CA TYR A 67 6.84 -3.75 -14.95
C TYR A 67 7.26 -3.28 -13.55
N LEU A 68 8.48 -2.74 -13.41
CA LEU A 68 8.96 -2.14 -12.17
C LEU A 68 8.08 -0.98 -11.68
N VAL A 69 7.57 -0.16 -12.61
CA VAL A 69 6.69 0.95 -12.27
C VAL A 69 5.30 0.43 -11.90
N ILE A 70 4.73 -0.48 -12.68
CA ILE A 70 3.35 -0.93 -12.51
C ILE A 70 3.17 -1.81 -11.27
N ALA A 71 4.14 -2.67 -10.93
CA ALA A 71 4.06 -3.60 -9.82
C ALA A 71 3.66 -2.94 -8.47
N PRO A 72 4.32 -1.88 -7.97
CA PRO A 72 3.94 -1.24 -6.71
C PRO A 72 2.56 -0.59 -6.74
N PHE A 73 2.15 0.02 -7.86
CA PHE A 73 0.79 0.57 -7.99
C PHE A 73 -0.27 -0.52 -7.96
N THR A 74 0.01 -1.65 -8.60
CA THR A 74 -0.89 -2.81 -8.62
C THR A 74 -1.03 -3.38 -7.21
N ALA A 75 0.09 -3.58 -6.50
CA ALA A 75 0.08 -4.03 -5.11
C ALA A 75 -0.68 -3.06 -4.19
N HIS A 76 -0.49 -1.75 -4.35
CA HIS A 76 -1.19 -0.74 -3.57
C HIS A 76 -2.70 -0.73 -3.85
N ALA A 77 -3.12 -0.79 -5.11
CA ALA A 77 -4.52 -0.85 -5.49
C ALA A 77 -5.21 -2.12 -4.96
N ILE A 78 -4.53 -3.27 -5.04
CA ILE A 78 -4.99 -4.54 -4.48
C ILE A 78 -5.13 -4.42 -2.96
N ALA A 79 -4.11 -3.93 -2.26
CA ALA A 79 -4.15 -3.76 -0.80
C ALA A 79 -5.33 -2.89 -0.36
N ASN A 80 -5.54 -1.74 -1.01
CA ASN A 80 -6.63 -0.83 -0.69
C ASN A 80 -8.02 -1.42 -0.97
N ALA A 81 -8.17 -2.16 -2.08
CA ALA A 81 -9.41 -2.85 -2.40
C ALA A 81 -9.75 -3.91 -1.36
N PHE A 82 -8.78 -4.75 -0.97
CA PHE A 82 -8.97 -5.79 0.03
C PHE A 82 -9.18 -5.24 1.45
N TYR A 83 -8.51 -4.13 1.81
CA TYR A 83 -8.72 -3.46 3.09
C TYR A 83 -10.18 -3.02 3.28
N ASN A 84 -10.78 -2.48 2.21
CA ASN A 84 -12.15 -1.98 2.24
C ASN A 84 -13.21 -3.09 2.12
N SER A 85 -12.90 -4.25 1.55
CA SER A 85 -13.86 -5.35 1.34
C SER A 85 -13.81 -6.45 2.41
N GLU A 86 -12.63 -7.01 2.71
CA GLU A 86 -12.48 -8.26 3.46
C GLU A 86 -11.69 -8.08 4.76
N ASP A 87 -10.69 -7.20 4.78
CA ASP A 87 -9.77 -7.07 5.93
C ASP A 87 -10.46 -6.46 7.15
N LYS A 88 -11.46 -5.59 6.92
CA LYS A 88 -12.37 -5.05 7.95
C LYS A 88 -13.24 -6.11 8.62
N VAL A 89 -13.48 -7.26 7.97
CA VAL A 89 -14.33 -8.34 8.48
C VAL A 89 -13.49 -9.45 9.12
N ASN A 90 -12.31 -9.74 8.56
CA ASN A 90 -11.41 -10.79 9.06
C ASN A 90 -10.52 -10.36 10.24
N ASN A 91 -10.20 -9.07 10.39
CA ASN A 91 -9.35 -8.57 11.50
C ASN A 91 -10.14 -7.84 12.60
N LEU A 92 -11.46 -8.02 12.69
CA LEU A 92 -12.28 -7.45 13.78
C LEU A 92 -11.73 -7.81 15.17
N LYS A 93 -11.13 -9.00 15.33
CA LYS A 93 -10.51 -9.45 16.59
C LYS A 93 -9.25 -8.68 16.99
N ASN A 94 -8.49 -8.12 16.05
CA ASN A 94 -7.31 -7.30 16.40
C ASN A 94 -7.71 -5.90 16.88
N LYS A 95 -8.93 -5.44 16.52
CA LYS A 95 -9.45 -4.14 16.96
C LYS A 95 -9.91 -4.15 18.42
N GLU A 96 -10.25 -5.32 18.97
CA GLU A 96 -10.63 -5.44 20.39
C GLU A 96 -9.40 -5.47 21.32
N VAL A 97 -8.22 -5.87 20.83
CA VAL A 97 -7.00 -5.95 21.65
C VAL A 97 -6.28 -4.59 21.79
N GLU A 98 -6.48 -3.66 20.85
CA GLU A 98 -5.96 -2.29 20.99
C GLU A 98 -6.79 -1.39 21.94
N VAL A 99 -7.89 -1.88 22.52
CA VAL A 99 -8.70 -1.10 23.48
C VAL A 99 -8.23 -1.29 24.94
N GLU A 100 -7.28 -2.20 25.20
CA GLU A 100 -6.79 -2.49 26.56
C GLU A 100 -5.33 -2.09 26.84
N SER A 101 -4.64 -1.39 25.94
CA SER A 101 -3.45 -0.63 26.33
C SER A 101 -3.85 0.80 26.61
N SER A 102 -3.83 1.15 27.89
CA SER A 102 -3.92 2.50 28.44
C SER A 102 -3.04 3.51 27.66
N ASP A 103 -3.65 4.16 26.66
CA ASP A 103 -3.07 5.20 25.80
C ASP A 103 -2.99 6.57 26.50
N ASP A 104 -2.31 6.64 27.65
CA ASP A 104 -2.03 7.93 28.31
C ASP A 104 -0.56 8.36 28.24
N GLU A 105 0.32 7.61 27.57
CA GLU A 105 1.78 7.92 27.54
C GLU A 105 2.37 8.35 26.19
N ASN A 106 1.66 8.24 25.05
CA ASN A 106 2.22 8.66 23.76
C ASN A 106 1.64 10.01 23.28
N PRO A 107 2.41 11.12 23.32
CA PRO A 107 1.94 12.43 22.91
C PRO A 107 1.67 12.57 21.40
N PHE A 108 2.06 11.58 20.58
CA PHE A 108 1.85 11.59 19.13
C PHE A 108 0.70 10.68 18.66
N VAL A 109 0.08 9.90 19.56
CA VAL A 109 -1.07 9.04 19.22
C VAL A 109 -2.31 9.68 19.81
N HIS A 110 -3.14 10.26 18.94
CA HIS A 110 -4.41 10.85 19.33
C HIS A 110 -5.54 9.88 19.02
N ASN A 111 -6.32 9.53 20.03
CA ASN A 111 -7.51 8.71 19.88
C ASN A 111 -8.48 9.37 18.89
N ILE A 112 -8.77 8.66 17.78
CA ILE A 112 -9.62 9.13 16.68
C ILE A 112 -11.01 9.58 17.17
N ASN A 113 -11.55 8.94 18.21
CA ASN A 113 -12.84 9.32 18.77
C ASN A 113 -12.76 10.68 19.49
N LYS A 114 -11.67 10.95 20.20
CA LYS A 114 -11.42 12.25 20.86
C LYS A 114 -11.18 13.37 19.84
N VAL A 115 -10.49 13.06 18.72
CA VAL A 115 -10.30 14.03 17.62
C VAL A 115 -11.63 14.37 16.95
N LYS A 116 -12.48 13.38 16.66
CA LYS A 116 -13.82 13.60 16.09
C LYS A 116 -14.76 14.35 17.02
N GLU A 117 -14.66 14.12 18.33
CA GLU A 117 -15.43 14.85 19.32
C GLU A 117 -14.99 16.32 19.40
N MET A 118 -13.70 16.61 19.24
CA MET A 118 -13.19 17.98 19.14
C MET A 118 -13.61 18.66 17.83
N GLU A 119 -13.59 17.97 16.68
CA GLU A 119 -14.10 18.50 15.41
C GLU A 119 -15.58 18.89 15.50
N ASN A 120 -16.42 17.99 16.02
CA ASN A 120 -17.85 18.28 16.19
C ASN A 120 -18.12 19.44 17.16
N LYS A 121 -17.26 19.64 18.16
CA LYS A 121 -17.38 20.73 19.13
C LYS A 121 -16.89 22.07 18.59
N SER A 122 -15.93 22.06 17.66
CA SER A 122 -15.50 23.27 16.94
C SER A 122 -16.53 23.77 15.92
N ASP A 123 -17.39 22.90 15.38
CA ASP A 123 -18.47 23.33 14.48
C ASP A 123 -19.60 24.06 15.21
N GLU A 124 -19.89 23.69 16.46
CA GLU A 124 -20.95 24.31 17.27
C GLU A 124 -20.56 25.71 17.81
N SER A 125 -19.27 26.07 17.76
CA SER A 125 -18.74 27.34 18.30
C SER A 125 -18.32 28.36 17.23
N ASN A 126 -18.43 28.02 15.94
CA ASN A 126 -17.96 28.83 14.81
C ASN A 126 -19.08 29.60 14.08
N GLU A 127 -20.25 29.80 14.68
CA GLU A 127 -21.28 30.67 14.09
C GLU A 127 -20.88 32.16 14.08
N ASP A 128 -19.93 32.61 14.91
CA ASP A 128 -19.76 34.05 15.17
C ASP A 128 -18.40 34.69 14.86
N SER A 129 -17.40 34.02 14.28
CA SER A 129 -16.20 34.78 13.88
C SER A 129 -15.42 34.26 12.68
N ILE A 130 -15.21 35.21 11.75
CA ILE A 130 -14.27 35.26 10.63
C ILE A 130 -14.87 34.85 9.28
N LYS A 131 -15.74 35.75 8.79
CA LYS A 131 -16.04 35.91 7.36
C LYS A 131 -14.79 36.46 6.67
N PHE A 132 -13.95 35.60 6.11
CA PHE A 132 -12.90 36.04 5.17
C PHE A 132 -13.59 36.70 3.98
N SER A 133 -13.52 38.03 3.92
CA SER A 133 -14.00 38.80 2.79
C SER A 133 -12.99 38.66 1.67
N ILE A 134 -13.25 37.76 0.73
CA ILE A 134 -12.53 37.68 -0.54
C ILE A 134 -12.91 38.93 -1.31
N SER A 135 -12.02 39.92 -1.36
CA SER A 135 -12.17 41.06 -2.26
C SER A 135 -11.84 40.58 -3.67
N THR A 136 -12.86 40.21 -4.45
CA THR A 136 -12.70 40.01 -5.89
C THR A 136 -12.48 41.38 -6.53
N LEU A 137 -11.28 41.59 -7.06
CA LEU A 137 -10.96 42.73 -7.90
C LEU A 137 -11.79 42.59 -9.19
N GLU A 138 -12.86 43.36 -9.35
CA GLU A 138 -13.62 43.43 -10.61
C GLU A 138 -12.73 44.13 -11.64
N ILE A 139 -12.20 43.37 -12.60
CA ILE A 139 -11.72 43.92 -13.85
C ILE A 139 -12.97 44.34 -14.63
N SER A 140 -13.12 45.64 -14.90
CA SER A 140 -14.10 46.13 -15.85
C SER A 140 -13.52 45.94 -17.25
N GLU A 141 -14.11 45.06 -18.04
CA GLU A 141 -13.97 45.09 -19.50
C GLU A 141 -15.04 46.04 -20.03
N ASP A 142 -14.73 47.33 -20.10
CA ASP A 142 -15.49 48.30 -20.91
C ASP A 142 -14.48 49.22 -21.63
N GLU A 143 -14.39 49.01 -22.94
CA GLU A 143 -13.78 49.79 -24.07
C GLU A 143 -12.27 50.11 -24.08
#